data_AF-A0A4S0QYL1-F1
#
_entry.id   AF-A0A4S0QYL1-F1
#
_cell.length_a   1.000
_cell.length_b   1.000
_cell.length_c   1.000
_cell.angle_alpha   90.00
_cell.angle_beta   90.00
_cell.angle_gamma   90.00
#
_symmetry.space_group_name_H-M   'P 1'
#
loop_
_entity.id
_entity.type
_entity.pdbx_description
1 polymer ?
#
loop_
_entity_poly.entity_id
_entity_poly.type
_entity_poly.pdbx_seq_one_letter_code
_entity_poly.pdbx_strand_id
1 'polypeptide(L)'
;AAMMDPHTAAELDLDQIWSLVDDLLAAHGDLVILIGDERHLARSVRRGGQGAISGMANFAAGELRAMAENGTDDPRVEGFVLELLKQPVIPAVKAMVARTSGDERWLTVRPPLEPVTL
;
A
#
# COMPACT_ATOMS: atom_id res chain seq x y z
N ALA A 1 -4.48 1.82 -14.07
CA ALA A 1 -3.58 2.21 -12.97
C ALA A 1 -2.20 2.42 -13.57
N ALA A 2 -1.66 3.64 -13.52
CA ALA A 2 -0.27 3.88 -13.87
C ALA A 2 0.58 3.41 -12.67
N MET A 3 1.28 2.31 -12.82
CA MET A 3 2.28 1.84 -11.88
C MET A 3 3.59 2.55 -12.22
N MET A 4 4.23 3.20 -11.24
CA MET A 4 5.57 3.74 -11.46
C MET A 4 6.49 2.60 -11.90
N ASP A 5 7.28 2.84 -12.94
CA ASP A 5 8.21 1.83 -13.42
C ASP A 5 9.17 1.42 -12.28
N PRO A 6 9.41 0.12 -12.06
CA PRO A 6 10.25 -0.36 -10.97
C PRO A 6 11.67 0.22 -10.98
N HIS A 7 12.19 0.60 -12.15
CA HIS A 7 13.50 1.24 -12.27
C HIS A 7 13.49 2.68 -11.78
N THR A 8 12.39 3.42 -11.97
CA THR A 8 12.26 4.77 -11.37
C THR A 8 12.19 4.71 -9.84
N ALA A 9 11.58 3.66 -9.28
CA ALA A 9 11.53 3.45 -7.83
C ALA A 9 12.90 3.04 -7.23
N ALA A 10 13.79 2.47 -8.04
CA ALA A 10 15.10 2.00 -7.58
C ALA A 10 16.11 3.14 -7.34
N GLU A 11 15.91 4.31 -7.96
CA GLU A 11 16.84 5.44 -7.93
C GLU A 11 16.44 6.55 -6.94
N LEU A 12 15.19 6.53 -6.45
CA LEU A 12 14.65 7.55 -5.56
C LEU A 12 14.57 7.04 -4.12
N ASP A 13 15.00 7.86 -3.17
CA ASP A 13 14.68 7.63 -1.76
C ASP A 13 13.19 7.91 -1.47
N LEU A 14 12.75 7.58 -0.24
CA LEU A 14 11.36 7.69 0.13
C LEU A 14 10.83 9.13 0.07
N ASP A 15 11.64 10.10 0.48
CA ASP A 15 11.25 11.51 0.47
C ASP A 15 11.14 12.04 -0.97
N GLN A 16 12.03 11.60 -1.85
CA GLN A 16 11.98 11.91 -3.28
C GLN A 16 10.75 11.28 -3.96
N ILE A 17 10.37 10.05 -3.59
CA ILE A 17 9.14 9.42 -4.09
C ILE A 17 7.92 10.23 -3.64
N TRP A 18 7.85 10.64 -2.38
CA TRP A 18 6.74 11.44 -1.87
C TRP A 18 6.68 12.83 -2.51
N SER A 19 7.83 13.46 -2.78
CA SER A 19 7.89 14.70 -3.55
C SER A 19 7.37 14.49 -4.98
N LEU A 20 7.74 13.39 -5.63
CA LEU A 20 7.24 13.06 -6.97
C LEU A 20 5.72 12.85 -6.97
N VAL A 21 5.17 12.17 -5.97
CA VAL A 21 3.71 12.02 -5.82
C VAL A 21 3.03 13.38 -5.68
N ASP A 22 3.59 14.26 -4.87
CA ASP A 22 3.09 15.62 -4.69
C ASP A 22 3.10 16.43 -5.98
N ASP A 23 4.16 16.28 -6.80
CA ASP A 23 4.28 16.93 -8.11
C ASP A 23 3.27 16.36 -9.12
N LEU A 24 3.07 15.03 -9.13
CA LEU A 24 2.06 14.37 -9.96
C LEU A 24 0.65 14.84 -9.62
N LEU A 25 0.32 14.96 -8.32
CA LEU A 25 -0.97 15.49 -7.86
C LEU A 25 -1.19 16.93 -8.30
N ALA A 26 -0.15 17.76 -8.24
CA ALA A 26 -0.23 19.16 -8.67
C ALA A 26 -0.36 19.30 -10.20
N ALA A 27 0.38 18.50 -10.97
CA ALA A 27 0.42 18.59 -12.43
C ALA A 27 -0.77 17.89 -13.12
N HIS A 28 -1.33 16.85 -12.49
CA HIS A 28 -2.30 15.94 -13.12
C HIS A 28 -3.52 15.64 -12.21
N GLY A 29 -3.95 16.63 -11.43
CA GLY A 29 -5.11 16.50 -10.53
C GLY A 29 -6.45 16.25 -11.24
N ASP A 30 -6.49 16.37 -12.56
CA ASP A 30 -7.61 15.97 -13.43
C ASP A 30 -7.69 14.44 -13.63
N LEU A 31 -6.61 13.71 -13.35
CA LEU A 31 -6.56 12.26 -13.42
C LEU A 31 -6.91 11.60 -12.08
N VAL A 32 -7.28 10.32 -12.15
CA VAL A 32 -7.43 9.46 -10.97
C VAL A 32 -6.04 8.99 -10.52
N ILE A 33 -5.44 9.72 -9.58
CA ILE A 33 -4.16 9.36 -8.96
C ILE A 33 -4.43 8.52 -7.71
N LEU A 34 -3.90 7.30 -7.70
CA LEU A 34 -4.06 6.32 -6.62
C LEU A 34 -2.70 6.06 -5.96
N ILE A 35 -2.69 5.95 -4.64
CA ILE A 35 -1.46 5.87 -3.84
C ILE A 35 -1.29 4.46 -3.28
N GLY A 36 -0.11 3.89 -3.50
CA GLY A 36 0.23 2.53 -3.04
C GLY A 36 0.95 2.48 -1.70
N ASP A 37 1.64 3.54 -1.27
CA ASP A 37 2.29 3.61 0.04
C ASP A 37 1.32 4.18 1.07
N GLU A 38 0.83 3.33 1.98
CA GLU A 38 -0.17 3.73 2.96
C GLU A 38 0.32 4.81 3.93
N ARG A 39 1.65 4.96 4.12
CA ARG A 39 2.24 6.04 4.93
C ARG A 39 2.08 7.43 4.30
N HIS A 40 1.77 7.48 3.00
CA HIS A 40 1.57 8.72 2.26
C HIS A 40 0.12 8.89 1.78
N LEU A 41 -0.69 7.82 1.81
CA LEU A 41 -2.06 7.77 1.30
C LEU A 41 -2.94 8.91 1.82
N ALA A 42 -3.06 9.04 3.15
CA ALA A 42 -3.98 10.00 3.74
C ALA A 42 -3.57 11.45 3.43
N ARG A 43 -2.27 11.75 3.45
CA ARG A 43 -1.72 13.05 2.99
C ARG A 43 -2.05 13.33 1.53
N SER A 44 -1.84 12.37 0.64
CA SER A 44 -2.14 12.54 -0.78
C SER A 44 -3.62 12.72 -1.05
N VAL A 45 -4.51 12.02 -0.32
CA VAL A 45 -5.97 12.21 -0.43
C VAL A 45 -6.36 13.64 -0.06
N ARG A 46 -5.79 14.20 1.01
CA ARG A 46 -5.98 15.63 1.38
C ARG A 46 -5.49 16.61 0.29
N ARG A 47 -4.66 16.14 -0.65
CA ARG A 47 -4.12 16.90 -1.78
C ARG A 47 -4.79 16.58 -3.14
N GLY A 48 -5.90 15.84 -3.14
CA GLY A 48 -6.64 15.51 -4.36
C GLY A 48 -6.38 14.10 -4.92
N GLY A 49 -5.59 13.27 -4.22
CA GLY A 49 -5.49 11.84 -4.52
C GLY A 49 -6.84 11.15 -4.33
N GLN A 50 -7.13 10.15 -5.16
CA GLN A 50 -8.46 9.53 -5.25
C GLN A 50 -8.51 8.12 -4.64
N GLY A 51 -7.63 7.86 -3.67
CA GLY A 51 -7.60 6.61 -2.88
C GLY A 51 -6.42 5.70 -3.23
N ALA A 52 -6.65 4.38 -3.15
CA ALA A 52 -5.61 3.36 -3.25
C ALA A 52 -6.10 2.08 -3.94
N ILE A 53 -5.16 1.35 -4.55
CA ILE A 53 -5.31 -0.09 -4.84
C ILE A 53 -4.36 -0.80 -3.88
N SER A 54 -4.87 -1.18 -2.71
CA SER A 54 -4.04 -1.66 -1.59
C SER A 54 -4.12 -3.18 -1.42
N GLY A 55 -2.97 -3.81 -1.23
CA GLY A 55 -2.90 -5.21 -0.81
C GLY A 55 -3.39 -5.41 0.62
N MET A 56 -3.15 -4.45 1.50
CA MET A 56 -3.60 -4.50 2.89
C MET A 56 -5.12 -4.47 3.03
N ALA A 57 -5.85 -3.93 2.05
CA ALA A 57 -7.32 -3.94 2.04
C ALA A 57 -7.93 -5.35 2.06
N ASN A 58 -7.15 -6.41 1.77
CA ASN A 58 -7.63 -7.78 1.92
C ASN A 58 -7.86 -8.21 3.39
N PHE A 59 -7.25 -7.52 4.37
CA PHE A 59 -7.39 -7.85 5.80
C PHE A 59 -7.61 -6.63 6.71
N ALA A 60 -7.40 -5.41 6.22
CA ALA A 60 -7.53 -4.14 6.96
C ALA A 60 -8.38 -3.10 6.21
N ALA A 61 -9.43 -3.55 5.50
CA ALA A 61 -10.26 -2.67 4.68
C ALA A 61 -10.90 -1.52 5.47
N GLY A 62 -11.32 -1.77 6.72
CA GLY A 62 -11.99 -0.78 7.55
C GLY A 62 -11.08 0.39 7.91
N GLU A 63 -9.86 0.08 8.36
CA GLU A 63 -8.83 1.05 8.69
C GLU A 63 -8.41 1.86 7.46
N LEU A 64 -8.18 1.18 6.33
CA LEU A 64 -7.75 1.84 5.09
C LEU A 64 -8.81 2.73 4.45
N ARG A 65 -10.09 2.40 4.64
CA ARG A 65 -11.19 3.19 4.08
C ARG A 65 -11.14 4.64 4.54
N ALA A 66 -10.90 4.87 5.84
CA ALA A 66 -10.82 6.24 6.38
C ALA A 66 -9.62 7.01 5.81
N MET A 67 -8.49 6.33 5.59
CA MET A 67 -7.31 6.92 4.94
C MET A 67 -7.59 7.26 3.47
N ALA A 68 -8.20 6.34 2.73
CA ALA A 68 -8.41 6.45 1.29
C ALA A 68 -9.57 7.38 0.89
N GLU A 69 -10.64 7.46 1.69
CA GLU A 69 -11.82 8.29 1.38
C GLU A 69 -11.73 9.67 2.03
N ASN A 70 -11.27 9.74 3.28
CA ASN A 70 -11.33 10.97 4.08
C ASN A 70 -9.97 11.61 4.30
N GLY A 71 -8.88 10.96 3.87
CA GLY A 71 -7.52 11.43 4.15
C GLY A 71 -7.26 11.52 5.66
N THR A 72 -7.72 10.55 6.45
CA THR A 72 -7.44 10.48 7.90
C THR A 72 -6.23 9.59 8.14
N ASP A 73 -5.19 10.08 8.81
CA ASP A 73 -3.99 9.28 9.10
C ASP A 73 -4.32 8.15 10.12
N ASP A 74 -3.69 6.98 9.98
CA ASP A 74 -3.80 5.88 10.94
C ASP A 74 -2.41 5.29 11.28
N PRO A 75 -1.82 5.68 12.42
CA PRO A 75 -0.48 5.23 12.83
C PRO A 75 -0.35 3.71 12.95
N ARG A 76 -1.47 2.99 13.17
CA ARG A 76 -1.47 1.53 13.28
C ARG A 76 -1.23 0.89 11.91
N VAL A 77 -1.84 1.45 10.86
CA VAL A 77 -1.63 1.02 9.47
C VAL A 77 -0.20 1.32 9.06
N GLU A 78 0.30 2.53 9.33
CA GLU A 78 1.67 2.93 9.02
C GLU A 78 2.71 2.04 9.71
N GLY A 79 2.52 1.77 11.01
CA GLY A 79 3.38 0.85 11.74
C GLY A 79 3.34 -0.58 11.19
N PHE A 80 2.16 -1.04 10.76
CA PHE A 80 2.01 -2.37 10.19
C PHE A 80 2.70 -2.52 8.82
N VAL A 81 2.71 -1.46 7.98
CA VAL A 81 3.48 -1.44 6.74
C VAL A 81 4.96 -1.74 7.00
N LEU A 82 5.54 -1.11 8.03
CA LEU A 82 6.96 -1.30 8.36
C LEU A 82 7.27 -2.74 8.78
N GLU A 83 6.35 -3.39 9.50
CA GLU A 83 6.49 -4.82 9.83
C GLU A 83 6.34 -5.70 8.59
N LEU A 84 5.38 -5.40 7.72
CA LEU A 84 5.12 -6.19 6.51
C LEU A 84 6.29 -6.11 5.51
N LEU A 85 6.96 -4.96 5.42
CA LEU A 85 8.15 -4.76 4.57
C LEU A 85 9.37 -5.57 5.01
N LYS A 86 9.37 -6.19 6.20
CA LYS A 86 10.41 -7.13 6.64
C LYS A 86 10.31 -8.50 5.97
N GLN A 87 9.21 -8.75 5.26
CA GLN A 87 8.91 -10.02 4.59
C GLN A 87 8.61 -9.80 3.10
N PRO A 88 8.65 -10.85 2.26
CA PRO A 88 8.09 -10.77 0.92
C PRO A 88 6.61 -10.35 0.98
N VAL A 89 6.30 -9.17 0.43
CA VAL A 89 5.02 -8.45 0.62
C VAL A 89 3.80 -9.33 0.29
N ILE A 90 3.81 -10.00 -0.87
CA ILE A 90 2.67 -10.83 -1.30
C ILE A 90 2.43 -12.01 -0.35
N PRO A 91 3.43 -12.87 -0.04
CA PRO A 91 3.30 -13.88 1.01
C PRO A 91 2.82 -13.34 2.35
N ALA A 92 3.33 -12.19 2.79
CA ALA A 92 2.99 -11.59 4.09
C ALA A 92 1.54 -11.10 4.16
N VAL A 93 1.06 -10.40 3.12
CA VAL A 93 -0.36 -10.02 3.00
C VAL A 93 -1.25 -11.26 3.06
N LYS A 94 -0.90 -12.32 2.33
CA LYS A 94 -1.67 -13.55 2.31
C LYS A 94 -1.67 -14.28 3.65
N ALA A 95 -0.56 -14.26 4.40
CA ALA A 95 -0.51 -14.76 5.77
C ALA A 95 -1.46 -13.98 6.70
N MET A 96 -1.58 -12.67 6.52
CA MET A 96 -2.54 -11.85 7.28
C MET A 96 -4.00 -12.14 6.91
N VAL A 97 -4.29 -12.39 5.64
CA VAL A 97 -5.62 -12.85 5.22
C VAL A 97 -5.95 -14.21 5.85
N ALA A 98 -5.01 -15.17 5.83
CA ALA A 98 -5.19 -16.46 6.49
C ALA A 98 -5.49 -16.30 7.99
N ARG A 99 -4.72 -15.44 8.68
CA ARG A 99 -4.88 -15.17 10.11
C ARG A 99 -6.22 -14.51 10.46
N THR A 100 -6.65 -13.52 9.67
CA THR A 100 -7.88 -12.75 9.95
C THR A 100 -9.14 -13.51 9.56
N SER A 101 -9.10 -14.32 8.49
CA SER A 101 -10.24 -15.13 8.04
C SER A 101 -10.32 -16.51 8.69
N GLY A 102 -9.22 -17.04 9.22
CA GLY A 102 -9.10 -18.42 9.68
C GLY A 102 -8.95 -19.46 8.56
N ASP A 103 -8.77 -19.04 7.30
CA ASP A 103 -8.64 -19.94 6.16
C ASP A 103 -7.17 -20.08 5.71
N GLU A 104 -6.54 -21.19 6.12
CA GLU A 104 -5.14 -21.48 5.82
C GLU A 104 -4.84 -21.67 4.32
N ARG A 105 -5.86 -21.85 3.45
CA ARG A 105 -5.63 -21.96 2.00
C ARG A 105 -4.96 -20.70 1.42
N TRP A 106 -5.16 -19.55 2.07
CA TRP A 106 -4.47 -18.31 1.70
C TRP A 106 -2.95 -18.39 1.83
N LEU A 107 -2.39 -19.28 2.67
CA LEU A 107 -0.94 -19.43 2.81
C LEU A 107 -0.24 -19.95 1.54
N THR A 108 -0.99 -20.59 0.63
CA THR A 108 -0.42 -21.12 -0.60
C THR A 108 -0.07 -19.99 -1.57
N VAL A 109 1.20 -19.86 -1.93
CA VAL A 109 1.70 -18.98 -3.00
C VAL A 109 2.23 -19.80 -4.17
N ARG A 110 2.25 -19.19 -5.37
CA ARG A 110 2.78 -19.84 -6.57
C ARG A 110 4.28 -19.53 -6.70
N PRO A 111 5.12 -20.50 -7.09
CA PRO A 111 6.51 -20.23 -7.44
C PRO A 111 6.64 -19.07 -8.45
N PRO A 112 7.68 -18.23 -8.35
CA PRO A 112 8.87 -18.39 -7.51
C PRO A 112 8.71 -17.86 -6.07
N LEU A 113 7.51 -17.43 -5.67
CA LEU A 113 7.27 -16.97 -4.29
C LEU A 113 7.26 -18.17 -3.34
N GLU A 114 7.81 -17.95 -2.15
CA GLU A 114 7.78 -18.91 -1.03
C GLU A 114 6.80 -18.42 0.05
N PRO A 115 6.09 -19.32 0.75
CA PRO A 115 5.25 -18.94 1.88
C PRO A 115 6.06 -18.26 3.00
N VAL A 116 5.40 -17.43 3.81
CA VAL A 116 6.04 -16.90 5.02
C VAL A 116 6.24 -18.03 6.03
N THR A 117 7.45 -18.15 6.56
CA THR A 117 7.75 -19.02 7.71
C THR A 117 7.24 -18.32 8.97
N LEU A 118 6.25 -18.91 9.64
CA LEU A 118 5.67 -18.41 10.90
C LEU A 118 6.53 -18.78 12.11
#